data_AF-A0A538J6U7-F1
#
_entry.id   AF-A0A538J6U7-F1
#
_cell.length_a   1.000
_cell.length_b   1.000
_cell.length_c   1.000
_cell.angle_alpha   90.00
_cell.angle_beta   90.00
_cell.angle_gamma   90.00
#
_symmetry.space_group_name_H-M   'P 1'
#
loop_
_entity.id
_entity.type
_entity.pdbx_description
1 polymer ?
#
loop_
_entity_poly.entity_id
_entity_poly.type
_entity_poly.pdbx_seq_one_letter_code
_entity_poly.pdbx_strand_id
1 'polypeptide(L)'
;MRALAALLAGLATASPAPASVDIVYAQRPSATSQGFMFAWTRETRPLADGFRVFRGRSRPSDVVPRASGLRLFGGSGSFGVDLTHSRLLLAVHDGVRIYAAPTRDRRGVCFAVDFRPRCTYTLMHGLDPHVDLAGRQAAGSVSGIADDSIVRLEVGFGSRHVRARLGRNAFYLRLRPRSPGPTQLVAFDRSGTRHVYLVRPCPPPPQSLPLVPGAMLVPPVQCG
;
A
#
# COMPACT_ATOMS: atom_id res chain seq x y z
N MET A 1 7.88 24.04 -60.38
CA MET A 1 6.69 23.90 -59.51
C MET A 1 7.15 23.41 -58.14
N ARG A 2 6.71 24.08 -57.07
CA ARG A 2 7.26 24.01 -55.72
C ARG A 2 6.95 22.68 -55.04
N ALA A 3 7.99 22.10 -54.43
CA ALA A 3 7.90 21.02 -53.45
C ALA A 3 7.17 21.51 -52.18
N LEU A 4 6.22 20.72 -51.68
CA LEU A 4 5.65 20.89 -50.35
C LEU A 4 5.98 19.63 -49.55
N ALA A 5 7.11 19.67 -48.86
CA ALA A 5 7.48 18.66 -47.87
C ALA A 5 6.65 18.90 -46.61
N ALA A 6 5.74 17.98 -46.31
CA ALA A 6 5.00 17.96 -45.06
C ALA A 6 5.93 17.49 -43.93
N LEU A 7 6.55 18.44 -43.22
CA LEU A 7 7.16 18.18 -41.91
C LEU A 7 6.04 18.01 -40.88
N LEU A 8 5.61 16.77 -40.66
CA LEU A 8 4.92 16.39 -39.43
C LEU A 8 5.97 16.34 -38.32
N ALA A 9 6.14 17.47 -37.63
CA ALA A 9 6.90 17.53 -36.39
C ALA A 9 6.19 16.64 -35.35
N GLY A 10 6.72 15.45 -35.15
CA GLY A 10 6.33 14.56 -34.07
C GLY A 10 6.64 15.24 -32.74
N LEU A 11 5.64 15.86 -32.13
CA LEU A 11 5.66 16.25 -30.74
C LEU A 11 5.79 14.97 -29.93
N ALA A 12 7.03 14.62 -29.56
CA ALA A 12 7.29 13.70 -28.48
C ALA A 12 6.67 14.35 -27.22
N THR A 13 5.43 13.98 -26.90
CA THR A 13 4.77 14.40 -25.68
C THR A 13 5.56 13.81 -24.52
N ALA A 14 6.48 14.61 -23.97
CA ALA A 14 7.16 14.28 -22.73
C ALA A 14 6.08 13.96 -21.70
N SER A 15 6.15 12.77 -21.11
CA SER A 15 5.19 12.41 -20.06
C SER A 15 5.29 13.45 -18.94
N PRO A 16 4.15 13.99 -18.46
CA PRO A 16 4.16 15.00 -17.43
C PRO A 16 4.93 14.51 -16.20
N ALA A 17 5.68 15.43 -15.59
CA ALA A 17 6.40 15.16 -14.35
C ALA A 17 5.43 14.63 -13.28
N PRO A 18 5.87 13.73 -12.39
CA PRO A 18 5.02 13.25 -11.32
C PRO A 18 4.71 14.40 -10.34
N ALA A 19 3.49 14.41 -9.83
CA ALA A 19 3.06 15.39 -8.84
C ALA A 19 3.68 15.16 -7.45
N SER A 20 4.05 13.91 -7.15
CA SER A 20 4.84 13.58 -5.95
C SER A 20 5.81 12.44 -6.21
N VAL A 21 6.90 12.43 -5.45
CA VAL A 21 7.88 11.35 -5.41
C VAL A 21 8.21 11.03 -3.95
N ASP A 22 7.83 9.83 -3.53
CA ASP A 22 7.95 9.37 -2.14
C ASP A 22 8.79 8.10 -2.03
N ILE A 23 9.11 7.67 -0.81
CA ILE A 23 9.88 6.44 -0.57
C ILE A 23 9.00 5.41 0.14
N VAL A 24 9.03 4.17 -0.36
CA VAL A 24 8.39 3.02 0.28
C VAL A 24 9.46 1.96 0.52
N TYR A 25 9.50 1.42 1.73
CA TYR A 25 10.49 0.41 2.08
C TYR A 25 9.93 -1.00 1.93
N ALA A 26 10.74 -1.84 1.30
CA ALA A 26 10.43 -3.22 0.99
C ALA A 26 11.04 -4.17 2.01
N GLN A 27 10.20 -5.04 2.56
CA GLN A 27 10.57 -6.07 3.50
C GLN A 27 11.19 -7.27 2.78
N ARG A 28 12.26 -7.82 3.34
CA ARG A 28 12.84 -9.09 2.87
C ARG A 28 12.09 -10.27 3.50
N PRO A 29 12.04 -11.45 2.85
CA PRO A 29 11.36 -12.64 3.37
C PRO A 29 11.75 -13.06 4.80
N SER A 30 12.97 -12.74 5.24
CA SER A 30 13.51 -13.08 6.56
C SER A 30 13.43 -11.96 7.60
N ALA A 31 12.94 -10.78 7.23
CA ALA A 31 12.84 -9.66 8.16
C ALA A 31 11.55 -9.77 8.99
N THR A 32 11.63 -9.53 10.30
CA THR A 32 10.46 -9.28 11.14
C THR A 32 9.90 -7.89 10.83
N SER A 33 8.58 -7.77 10.67
CA SER A 33 7.93 -6.48 10.47
C SER A 33 8.17 -5.59 11.69
N GLN A 34 8.68 -4.37 11.48
CA GLN A 34 8.76 -3.36 12.52
C GLN A 34 7.57 -2.42 12.34
N GLY A 35 6.61 -2.49 13.26
CA GLY A 35 5.43 -1.63 13.23
C GLY A 35 5.75 -0.19 13.62
N PHE A 36 5.04 0.77 13.02
CA PHE A 36 5.12 2.19 13.36
C PHE A 36 3.92 2.65 14.17
N MET A 37 4.22 3.46 15.17
CA MET A 37 3.30 4.45 15.70
C MET A 37 3.54 5.75 14.96
N PHE A 38 2.57 6.20 14.17
CA PHE A 38 2.53 7.60 13.78
C PHE A 38 1.80 8.39 14.88
N ALA A 39 2.26 9.62 15.14
CA ALA A 39 1.55 10.55 16.00
C ALA A 39 0.42 11.21 15.17
N TRP A 40 -0.83 10.96 15.56
CA TRP A 40 -1.99 11.67 15.00
C TRP A 40 -2.22 12.96 15.80
N THR A 41 -2.49 14.07 15.11
CA THR A 41 -3.12 15.22 15.75
C THR A 41 -4.63 15.00 15.81
N ARG A 42 -5.34 15.62 16.76
CA ARG A 42 -6.82 15.49 16.88
C ARG A 42 -7.58 16.06 15.68
N GLU A 43 -6.90 16.76 14.79
CA GLU A 43 -7.47 17.51 13.66
C GLU A 43 -7.57 16.68 12.37
N THR A 44 -6.91 15.52 12.29
CA THR A 44 -6.97 14.66 11.11
C THR A 44 -8.35 13.99 11.03
N ARG A 45 -9.03 14.14 9.87
CA ARG A 45 -10.31 13.44 9.63
C ARG A 45 -10.11 11.92 9.75
N PRO A 46 -11.06 11.18 10.33
CA PRO A 46 -10.95 9.72 10.46
C PRO A 46 -10.75 9.08 9.09
N LEU A 47 -9.69 8.27 8.94
CA LEU A 47 -9.33 7.70 7.64
C LEU A 47 -10.47 6.84 7.07
N ALA A 48 -11.17 6.10 7.92
CA ALA A 48 -12.27 5.23 7.51
C ALA A 48 -13.39 6.00 6.78
N ASP A 49 -13.64 7.26 7.12
CA ASP A 49 -14.70 8.07 6.51
C ASP A 49 -14.36 8.48 5.06
N GLY A 50 -13.06 8.51 4.71
CA GLY A 50 -12.59 8.74 3.34
C GLY A 50 -12.99 7.61 2.40
N PHE A 51 -12.99 6.37 2.89
CA PHE A 51 -13.28 5.19 2.08
C PHE A 51 -14.79 4.95 1.91
N ARG A 52 -15.28 5.09 0.68
CA ARG A 52 -16.67 4.80 0.31
C ARG A 52 -17.09 3.35 0.57
N VAL A 53 -16.14 2.41 0.59
CA VAL A 53 -16.41 1.00 0.90
C VAL A 53 -17.10 0.82 2.26
N PHE A 54 -16.75 1.63 3.27
CA PHE A 54 -17.31 1.53 4.62
C PHE A 54 -18.66 2.25 4.78
N ARG A 55 -18.95 3.23 3.90
CA ARG A 55 -20.23 3.95 3.88
C ARG A 55 -21.35 3.21 3.16
N GLY A 56 -21.01 2.26 2.29
CA GLY A 56 -21.98 1.44 1.55
C GLY A 56 -22.60 0.31 2.38
N ARG A 57 -23.71 -0.23 1.89
CA ARG A 57 -24.34 -1.44 2.45
C ARG A 57 -23.36 -2.62 2.41
N SER A 58 -23.27 -3.34 3.53
CA SER A 58 -22.50 -4.59 3.63
C SER A 58 -23.05 -5.65 2.67
N ARG A 59 -22.16 -6.46 2.11
CA ARG A 59 -22.48 -7.62 1.27
C ARG A 59 -22.17 -8.92 2.02
N PRO A 60 -22.79 -10.06 1.65
CA PRO A 60 -22.39 -11.36 2.22
C PRO A 60 -20.90 -11.67 2.07
N SER A 61 -20.27 -11.22 0.96
CA SER A 61 -18.83 -11.36 0.73
C SER A 61 -17.94 -10.54 1.67
N ASP A 62 -18.52 -9.53 2.35
CA ASP A 62 -17.79 -8.65 3.27
C ASP A 62 -17.55 -9.30 4.64
N VAL A 63 -18.21 -10.42 4.93
CA VAL A 63 -18.02 -11.16 6.19
C VAL A 63 -16.61 -11.73 6.24
N VAL A 64 -15.84 -11.28 7.24
CA VAL A 64 -14.46 -11.73 7.48
C VAL A 64 -14.46 -13.22 7.89
N PRO A 65 -13.76 -14.10 7.15
CA PRO A 65 -13.65 -15.52 7.49
C PRO A 65 -13.11 -15.75 8.91
N ARG A 66 -13.51 -16.85 9.55
CA ARG A 66 -13.06 -17.18 10.93
C ARG A 66 -11.55 -17.28 11.05
N ALA A 67 -10.88 -17.81 10.04
CA ALA A 67 -9.42 -17.96 10.04
C ALA A 67 -8.67 -16.64 9.76
N SER A 68 -9.34 -15.55 9.37
CA SER A 68 -8.64 -14.33 8.94
C SER A 68 -7.81 -13.70 10.07
N GLY A 69 -6.57 -13.30 9.74
CA GLY A 69 -5.70 -12.55 10.65
C GLY A 69 -6.30 -11.24 11.14
N LEU A 70 -7.26 -10.64 10.41
CA LEU A 70 -7.96 -9.43 10.85
C LEU A 70 -8.77 -9.66 12.15
N ARG A 71 -9.18 -10.90 12.43
CA ARG A 71 -9.87 -11.25 13.68
C ARG A 71 -8.94 -11.27 14.89
N LEU A 72 -7.63 -11.40 14.69
CA LEU A 72 -6.64 -11.30 15.78
C LEU A 72 -6.68 -9.91 16.43
N PHE A 73 -7.01 -8.86 15.67
CA PHE A 73 -7.21 -7.50 16.20
C PHE A 73 -8.62 -7.25 16.78
N GLY A 74 -9.54 -8.21 16.67
CA GLY A 74 -10.90 -8.08 17.20
C GLY A 74 -11.01 -8.31 18.71
N GLY A 75 -9.98 -8.91 19.34
CA GLY A 75 -10.07 -9.52 20.67
C GLY A 75 -9.37 -8.82 21.84
N SER A 76 -8.41 -7.91 21.64
CA SER A 76 -7.60 -7.37 22.76
C SER A 76 -7.24 -5.89 22.64
N GLY A 77 -7.70 -5.08 23.60
CA GLY A 77 -7.13 -3.76 23.94
C GLY A 77 -7.58 -2.54 23.11
N SER A 78 -6.99 -1.39 23.42
CA SER A 78 -7.25 -0.04 22.89
C SER A 78 -7.07 0.13 21.37
N PHE A 79 -6.65 -0.92 20.67
CA PHE A 79 -6.46 -1.00 19.21
C PHE A 79 -7.50 -1.90 18.52
N GLY A 80 -8.65 -2.08 19.15
CA GLY A 80 -9.70 -2.97 18.64
C GLY A 80 -10.21 -2.55 17.25
N VAL A 81 -10.52 -3.55 16.44
CA VAL A 81 -11.12 -3.38 15.10
C VAL A 81 -12.63 -3.63 15.16
N ASP A 82 -13.40 -2.81 14.45
CA ASP A 82 -14.84 -3.01 14.30
C ASP A 82 -15.15 -3.91 13.10
N LEU A 83 -15.19 -5.22 13.39
CA LEU A 83 -15.49 -6.23 12.38
C LEU A 83 -16.93 -6.18 11.85
N THR A 84 -17.86 -5.49 12.51
CA THR A 84 -19.23 -5.32 12.01
C THR A 84 -19.27 -4.44 10.76
N HIS A 85 -18.30 -3.53 10.64
CA HIS A 85 -18.08 -2.68 9.47
C HIS A 85 -16.98 -3.20 8.54
N SER A 86 -16.62 -4.47 8.65
CA SER A 86 -15.65 -5.09 7.75
C SER A 86 -16.13 -5.13 6.30
N ARG A 87 -15.19 -5.07 5.36
CA ARG A 87 -15.42 -5.07 3.92
C ARG A 87 -14.38 -5.91 3.21
N LEU A 88 -14.82 -6.66 2.19
CA LEU A 88 -13.91 -7.24 1.22
C LEU A 88 -13.50 -6.15 0.23
N LEU A 89 -12.22 -5.77 0.27
CA LEU A 89 -11.67 -4.72 -0.59
C LEU A 89 -11.25 -5.28 -1.96
N LEU A 90 -10.64 -6.46 -1.96
CA LEU A 90 -10.12 -7.10 -3.16
C LEU A 90 -10.17 -8.62 -3.04
N ALA A 91 -10.54 -9.28 -4.13
CA ALA A 91 -10.33 -10.72 -4.33
C ALA A 91 -9.65 -10.93 -5.69
N VAL A 92 -8.64 -11.79 -5.72
CA VAL A 92 -7.89 -12.18 -6.93
C VAL A 92 -8.00 -13.68 -7.18
N HIS A 93 -7.72 -14.10 -8.42
CA HIS A 93 -7.97 -15.46 -8.91
C HIS A 93 -7.19 -16.56 -8.17
N ASP A 94 -6.10 -16.22 -7.49
CA ASP A 94 -5.27 -17.15 -6.73
C ASP A 94 -5.74 -17.34 -5.28
N GLY A 95 -6.96 -16.89 -4.97
CA GLY A 95 -7.57 -17.05 -3.67
C GLY A 95 -7.20 -15.97 -2.65
N VAL A 96 -6.29 -15.05 -2.99
CA VAL A 96 -5.94 -13.94 -2.10
C VAL A 96 -7.15 -13.00 -1.98
N ARG A 97 -7.48 -12.70 -0.73
CA ARG A 97 -8.58 -11.80 -0.35
C ARG A 97 -8.07 -10.79 0.65
N ILE A 98 -8.28 -9.50 0.35
CA ILE A 98 -7.95 -8.40 1.23
C ILE A 98 -9.24 -7.92 1.89
N TYR A 99 -9.36 -8.18 3.18
CA TYR A 99 -10.42 -7.64 4.02
C TYR A 99 -9.89 -6.45 4.79
N ALA A 100 -10.74 -5.45 5.00
CA ALA A 100 -10.44 -4.33 5.87
C ALA A 100 -11.61 -4.00 6.78
N ALA A 101 -11.33 -3.37 7.89
CA ALA A 101 -12.31 -2.89 8.85
C ALA A 101 -11.77 -1.62 9.53
N PRO A 102 -12.64 -0.67 9.87
CA PRO A 102 -12.22 0.48 10.65
C PRO A 102 -11.79 0.05 12.06
N THR A 103 -10.90 0.83 12.66
CA THR A 103 -10.67 0.76 14.11
C THR A 103 -11.95 1.15 14.87
N ARG A 104 -12.10 0.72 16.12
CA ARG A 104 -13.28 1.05 16.93
C ARG A 104 -13.46 2.56 17.16
N ASP A 105 -12.36 3.30 17.24
CA ASP A 105 -12.38 4.77 17.30
C ASP A 105 -12.57 5.44 15.92
N ARG A 106 -12.71 4.63 14.86
CA ARG A 106 -12.84 4.98 13.44
C ARG A 106 -11.68 5.78 12.84
N ARG A 107 -10.62 6.04 13.61
CA ARG A 107 -9.49 6.87 13.16
C ARG A 107 -8.64 6.18 12.11
N GLY A 108 -8.53 4.86 12.18
CA GLY A 108 -7.73 4.05 11.29
C GLY A 108 -8.53 3.00 10.55
N VAL A 109 -7.84 2.31 9.65
CA VAL A 109 -8.31 1.15 8.92
C VAL A 109 -7.29 0.05 9.10
N CYS A 110 -7.75 -1.10 9.59
CA CYS A 110 -6.95 -2.31 9.63
C CYS A 110 -7.37 -3.24 8.50
N PHE A 111 -6.42 -3.88 7.86
CA PHE A 111 -6.65 -4.81 6.77
C PHE A 111 -5.72 -6.02 6.88
N ALA A 112 -6.05 -7.10 6.20
CA ALA A 112 -5.22 -8.30 6.20
C ALA A 112 -4.97 -8.81 4.79
N VAL A 113 -3.71 -9.14 4.52
CA VAL A 113 -3.26 -9.88 3.32
C VAL A 113 -2.62 -11.17 3.83
N ASP A 114 -3.10 -12.32 3.38
CA ASP A 114 -2.54 -13.65 3.73
C ASP A 114 -2.25 -13.82 5.24
N PHE A 115 -3.24 -13.52 6.08
CA PHE A 115 -3.18 -13.56 7.55
C PHE A 115 -2.25 -12.58 8.24
N ARG A 116 -1.60 -11.66 7.52
CA ARG A 116 -0.77 -10.60 8.09
C ARG A 116 -1.60 -9.33 8.21
N PRO A 117 -2.09 -9.00 9.41
CA PRO A 117 -2.97 -7.88 9.55
C PRO A 117 -2.12 -6.62 9.78
N ARG A 118 -2.52 -5.52 9.17
CA ARG A 118 -1.84 -4.23 9.12
C ARG A 118 -2.85 -3.16 9.49
N CYS A 119 -2.43 -2.08 10.14
CA CYS A 119 -3.29 -0.95 10.43
C CYS A 119 -2.63 0.32 9.95
N THR A 120 -3.43 1.18 9.33
CA THR A 120 -2.99 2.50 8.91
C THR A 120 -4.05 3.53 9.26
N TYR A 121 -3.61 4.77 9.37
CA TYR A 121 -4.42 5.90 9.80
C TYR A 121 -4.20 7.10 8.89
N THR A 122 -3.33 6.96 7.90
CA THR A 122 -3.09 7.96 6.86
C THR A 122 -2.76 7.25 5.55
N LEU A 123 -2.94 7.97 4.44
CA LEU A 123 -2.52 7.51 3.12
C LEU A 123 -1.52 8.52 2.58
N MET A 124 -0.35 8.03 2.19
CA MET A 124 0.64 8.83 1.48
C MET A 124 0.17 9.00 0.04
N HIS A 125 -0.27 10.21 -0.33
CA HIS A 125 -0.83 10.51 -1.65
C HIS A 125 -1.87 9.50 -2.15
N GLY A 126 -2.75 9.07 -1.22
CA GLY A 126 -3.84 8.15 -1.51
C GLY A 126 -3.48 6.66 -1.45
N LEU A 127 -2.25 6.28 -1.08
CA LEU A 127 -1.86 4.88 -0.86
C LEU A 127 -1.28 4.62 0.53
N ASP A 128 -1.47 3.40 1.02
CA ASP A 128 -0.63 2.78 2.06
C ASP A 128 -0.05 1.48 1.48
N PRO A 129 1.12 1.58 0.82
CA PRO A 129 1.71 0.46 0.10
C PRO A 129 2.67 -0.37 0.95
N HIS A 130 2.59 -1.68 0.76
CA HIS A 130 3.50 -2.67 1.34
C HIS A 130 4.15 -3.50 0.25
N VAL A 131 5.45 -3.68 0.38
CA VAL A 131 6.26 -4.42 -0.59
C VAL A 131 7.01 -5.53 0.14
N ASP A 132 6.59 -6.77 -0.10
CA ASP A 132 7.29 -7.98 0.31
C ASP A 132 8.12 -8.49 -0.86
N LEU A 133 9.46 -8.42 -0.75
CA LEU A 133 10.36 -8.87 -1.81
C LEU A 133 10.29 -10.39 -2.00
N ALA A 134 10.37 -10.84 -3.26
CA ALA A 134 10.50 -12.26 -3.56
C ALA A 134 11.87 -12.81 -3.11
N GLY A 135 11.86 -14.01 -2.53
CA GLY A 135 13.07 -14.74 -2.17
C GLY A 135 13.48 -15.76 -3.25
N ARG A 136 14.51 -16.56 -2.95
CA ARG A 136 14.95 -17.66 -3.82
C ARG A 136 13.88 -18.74 -4.03
N GLN A 137 13.09 -18.98 -2.99
CA GLN A 137 12.04 -20.00 -2.94
C GLN A 137 10.67 -19.45 -2.52
N ALA A 138 10.61 -18.20 -2.05
CA ALA A 138 9.37 -17.57 -1.61
C ALA A 138 8.88 -16.55 -2.65
N ALA A 139 7.60 -16.61 -2.99
CA ALA A 139 6.93 -15.53 -3.71
C ALA A 139 6.89 -14.27 -2.83
N GLY A 140 6.94 -13.11 -3.48
CA GLY A 140 6.73 -11.81 -2.83
C GLY A 140 5.37 -11.23 -3.21
N SER A 141 5.07 -10.04 -2.71
CA SER A 141 3.88 -9.30 -3.12
C SER A 141 4.07 -7.79 -3.03
N VAL A 142 3.31 -7.06 -3.84
CA VAL A 142 3.07 -5.64 -3.68
C VAL A 142 1.59 -5.49 -3.39
N SER A 143 1.24 -5.00 -2.21
CA SER A 143 -0.14 -4.96 -1.73
C SER A 143 -0.39 -3.74 -0.86
N GLY A 144 -1.65 -3.42 -0.58
CA GLY A 144 -1.97 -2.29 0.27
C GLY A 144 -3.40 -1.80 0.07
N ILE A 145 -3.71 -0.69 0.73
CA ILE A 145 -4.98 0.02 0.55
C ILE A 145 -4.79 1.28 -0.27
N ALA A 146 -5.84 1.68 -0.97
CA ALA A 146 -5.85 2.81 -1.89
C ALA A 146 -7.14 3.62 -1.76
N ASP A 147 -6.99 4.93 -1.74
CA ASP A 147 -8.10 5.89 -1.76
C ASP A 147 -9.00 5.69 -2.99
N ASP A 148 -10.26 6.10 -2.87
CA ASP A 148 -11.26 6.04 -3.95
C ASP A 148 -10.87 6.82 -5.21
N SER A 149 -9.96 7.79 -5.09
CA SER A 149 -9.43 8.56 -6.21
C SER A 149 -8.46 7.76 -7.08
N ILE A 150 -7.77 6.75 -6.55
CA ILE A 150 -6.80 5.96 -7.31
C ILE A 150 -7.54 5.03 -8.27
N VAL A 151 -7.21 5.12 -9.57
CA VAL A 151 -7.86 4.33 -10.64
C VAL A 151 -6.90 3.35 -11.32
N ARG A 152 -5.59 3.55 -11.15
CA ARG A 152 -4.55 2.69 -11.71
C ARG A 152 -3.32 2.69 -10.82
N LEU A 153 -2.74 1.50 -10.66
CA LEU A 153 -1.46 1.30 -9.99
C LEU A 153 -0.59 0.39 -10.86
N GLU A 154 0.63 0.84 -11.12
CA GLU A 154 1.65 0.10 -11.85
C GLU A 154 2.87 -0.12 -10.97
N VAL A 155 3.53 -1.26 -11.15
CA VAL A 155 4.74 -1.65 -10.44
C VAL A 155 5.87 -1.75 -11.45
N GLY A 156 6.91 -0.96 -11.25
CA GLY A 156 8.09 -0.88 -12.10
C GLY A 156 9.15 -1.91 -11.70
N PHE A 157 9.75 -2.56 -12.70
CA PHE A 157 10.87 -3.49 -12.61
C PHE A 157 11.92 -3.06 -13.64
N GLY A 158 12.68 -2.01 -13.31
CA GLY A 158 13.55 -1.35 -14.29
C GLY A 158 12.72 -0.64 -15.37
N SER A 159 12.88 -1.01 -16.64
CA SER A 159 12.13 -0.44 -17.77
C SER A 159 10.72 -1.01 -17.94
N ARG A 160 10.39 -2.12 -17.27
CA ARG A 160 9.11 -2.79 -17.41
C ARG A 160 8.13 -2.35 -16.32
N HIS A 161 6.88 -2.10 -16.71
CA HIS A 161 5.78 -1.83 -15.79
C HIS A 161 4.74 -2.95 -15.84
N VAL A 162 4.24 -3.36 -14.68
CA VAL A 162 3.17 -4.35 -14.56
C VAL A 162 2.03 -3.75 -13.74
N ARG A 163 0.81 -3.81 -14.27
CA ARG A 163 -0.37 -3.28 -13.57
C ARG A 163 -0.71 -4.18 -12.38
N ALA A 164 -0.82 -3.59 -11.19
CA ALA A 164 -1.38 -4.27 -10.03
C ALA A 164 -2.90 -4.39 -10.18
N ARG A 165 -3.48 -5.47 -9.65
CA ARG A 165 -4.94 -5.57 -9.58
C ARG A 165 -5.43 -4.55 -8.56
N LEU A 166 -6.42 -3.75 -8.94
CA LEU A 166 -7.08 -2.78 -8.07
C LEU A 166 -8.54 -3.22 -7.83
N GLY A 167 -8.97 -3.15 -6.57
CA GLY A 167 -10.31 -3.49 -6.10
C GLY A 167 -11.07 -2.26 -5.61
N ARG A 168 -11.97 -2.43 -4.63
CA ARG A 168 -12.81 -1.34 -4.09
C ARG A 168 -11.96 -0.24 -3.45
N ASN A 169 -10.92 -0.61 -2.71
CA ASN A 169 -9.95 0.30 -2.07
C ASN A 169 -8.65 -0.45 -1.68
N ALA A 170 -8.28 -1.49 -2.43
CA ALA A 170 -7.07 -2.25 -2.18
C ALA A 170 -6.43 -2.69 -3.49
N PHE A 171 -5.14 -2.95 -3.45
CA PHE A 171 -4.41 -3.46 -4.60
C PHE A 171 -3.54 -4.65 -4.25
N TYR A 172 -3.23 -5.44 -5.27
CA TYR A 172 -2.37 -6.61 -5.14
C TYR A 172 -1.65 -6.94 -6.45
N LEU A 173 -0.36 -7.24 -6.35
CA LEU A 173 0.45 -7.86 -7.38
C LEU A 173 1.34 -8.92 -6.74
N ARG A 174 1.19 -10.17 -7.16
CA ARG A 174 2.06 -11.26 -6.75
C ARG A 174 3.39 -11.21 -7.50
N LEU A 175 4.49 -11.30 -6.78
CA LEU A 175 5.84 -11.41 -7.33
C LEU A 175 6.23 -12.88 -7.38
N ARG A 176 6.68 -13.36 -8.55
CA ARG A 176 7.16 -14.74 -8.68
C ARG A 176 8.46 -14.92 -7.89
N PRO A 177 8.77 -16.11 -7.36
CA PRO A 177 10.10 -16.40 -6.81
C PRO A 177 11.20 -15.98 -7.79
N ARG A 178 12.31 -15.45 -7.25
CA ARG A 178 13.46 -14.94 -8.05
C ARG A 178 13.14 -13.78 -9.01
N SER A 179 11.95 -13.17 -8.94
CA SER A 179 11.70 -11.95 -9.71
C SER A 179 12.66 -10.84 -9.27
N PRO A 180 13.11 -9.96 -10.19
CA PRO A 180 13.76 -8.72 -9.78
C PRO A 180 12.84 -7.96 -8.82
N GLY A 181 13.42 -7.29 -7.82
CA GLY A 181 12.66 -6.46 -6.90
C GLY A 181 12.02 -5.28 -7.63
N PRO A 182 10.81 -4.85 -7.22
CA PRO A 182 10.22 -3.63 -7.75
C PRO A 182 11.11 -2.44 -7.43
N THR A 183 11.23 -1.51 -8.37
CA THR A 183 12.03 -0.28 -8.24
C THR A 183 11.16 0.92 -7.91
N GLN A 184 9.90 0.90 -8.33
CA GLN A 184 8.93 1.96 -8.07
C GLN A 184 7.50 1.44 -8.13
N LEU A 185 6.59 2.13 -7.46
CA LEU A 185 5.15 2.06 -7.68
C LEU A 185 4.70 3.37 -8.33
N VAL A 186 3.76 3.31 -9.26
CA VAL A 186 3.22 4.50 -9.92
C VAL A 186 1.70 4.45 -9.82
N ALA A 187 1.15 5.37 -9.03
CA ALA A 187 -0.28 5.52 -8.84
C ALA A 187 -0.81 6.64 -9.73
N PHE A 188 -1.99 6.42 -10.28
CA PHE A 188 -2.72 7.44 -11.04
C PHE A 188 -4.07 7.64 -10.38
N ASP A 189 -4.37 8.90 -10.07
CA ASP A 189 -5.69 9.29 -9.61
C ASP A 189 -6.66 9.43 -10.80
N ARG A 190 -7.93 9.75 -10.50
CA ARG A 190 -8.97 9.96 -11.51
C ARG A 190 -8.73 11.21 -12.38
N SER A 191 -7.97 12.18 -11.90
CA SER A 191 -7.60 13.37 -12.68
C SER A 191 -6.47 13.09 -13.67
N GLY A 192 -5.83 11.92 -13.59
CA GLY A 192 -4.65 11.57 -14.37
C GLY A 192 -3.34 12.01 -13.70
N THR A 193 -3.42 12.61 -12.51
CA THR A 193 -2.27 12.98 -11.70
C THR A 193 -1.49 11.73 -11.32
N ARG A 194 -0.17 11.83 -11.46
CA ARG A 194 0.77 10.72 -11.28
C ARG A 194 1.56 10.90 -9.98
N HIS A 195 1.53 9.89 -9.13
CA HIS A 195 2.33 9.79 -7.90
C HIS A 195 3.32 8.63 -8.02
N VAL A 196 4.58 8.87 -7.65
CA VAL A 196 5.65 7.87 -7.76
C VAL A 196 6.17 7.53 -6.38
N TYR A 197 6.33 6.24 -6.12
CA TYR A 197 6.81 5.71 -4.86
C TYR A 197 8.07 4.90 -5.15
N LEU A 198 9.24 5.46 -4.86
CA LEU A 198 10.52 4.78 -5.03
C LEU A 198 10.65 3.67 -4.01
N VAL A 199 10.86 2.45 -4.50
CA VAL A 199 11.02 1.29 -3.62
C VAL A 199 12.48 1.22 -3.18
N ARG A 200 12.69 1.10 -1.87
CA ARG A 200 14.00 0.93 -1.25
C ARG A 200 14.00 -0.31 -0.35
N PRO A 201 15.10 -1.05 -0.24
CA PRO A 201 15.17 -2.12 0.76
C PRO A 201 15.07 -1.52 2.16
N CYS A 202 14.41 -2.23 3.07
CA CYS A 202 14.44 -1.90 4.49
C CYS A 202 15.87 -1.72 5.00
N PRO A 203 16.16 -0.64 5.76
CA PRO A 203 17.43 -0.53 6.44
C PRO A 203 17.59 -1.70 7.42
N PRO A 204 18.83 -2.16 7.68
CA PRO A 204 19.06 -3.12 8.74
C PRO A 204 18.56 -2.54 10.08
N PRO A 205 18.04 -3.38 11.00
CA PRO A 205 17.72 -2.92 12.33
C PRO A 205 18.96 -2.24 12.93
N PRO A 206 18.81 -1.12 13.66
CA PRO A 206 19.95 -0.50 14.33
C PRO A 206 20.59 -1.55 15.22
N GLN A 207 21.85 -1.88 14.95
CA GLN A 207 22.67 -2.64 15.88
C GLN A 207 22.75 -1.77 17.13
N SER A 208 22.17 -2.26 18.24
CA SER A 208 22.12 -1.61 19.56
C SER A 208 22.96 -0.34 19.64
N LEU A 209 22.32 0.82 19.47
CA LEU A 209 23.01 2.08 19.76
C LEU A 209 23.45 2.01 21.22
N PRO A 210 24.73 2.30 21.56
CA PRO A 210 25.04 2.56 22.94
C PRO A 210 24.04 3.60 23.43
N LEU A 211 23.42 3.36 24.58
CA LEU A 211 22.52 4.31 25.23
C LEU A 211 23.37 5.55 25.59
N VAL A 212 23.55 6.45 24.64
CA VAL A 212 24.16 7.74 24.87
C VAL A 212 23.03 8.63 25.41
N PRO A 213 23.11 9.11 26.66
CA PRO A 213 22.15 10.06 27.19
C PRO A 213 22.09 11.27 26.25
N GLY A 214 20.90 11.56 25.70
CA GLY A 214 20.69 12.70 24.79
C GLY A 214 20.70 12.40 23.29
N ALA A 215 20.90 11.15 22.85
CA ALA A 215 20.73 10.80 21.45
C ALA A 215 19.24 10.85 21.05
N MET A 216 18.90 11.70 20.06
CA MET A 216 17.59 11.64 19.39
C MET A 216 17.44 10.27 18.74
N LEU A 217 16.42 9.51 19.16
CA LEU A 217 15.98 8.31 18.46
C LEU A 217 15.56 8.72 17.05
N VAL A 218 16.31 8.28 16.03
CA VAL A 218 15.86 8.39 14.64
C VAL A 218 14.52 7.67 14.57
N PRO A 219 13.44 8.32 14.09
CA PRO A 219 12.16 7.64 13.94
C PRO A 219 12.42 6.41 13.08
N PRO A 220 11.98 5.21 13.49
CA PRO A 220 12.34 4.03 12.74
C PRO A 220 11.73 4.12 11.32
N VAL A 221 12.10 3.21 10.40
CA VAL A 221 11.58 3.22 9.02
C VAL A 221 10.45 2.19 8.84
N GLN A 222 9.30 2.61 8.25
CA GLN A 222 8.17 1.69 7.98
C GLN A 222 8.57 0.60 7.00
N CYS A 223 8.73 -0.59 7.56
CA CYS A 223 9.30 -1.74 6.88
C CYS A 223 8.27 -2.82 6.69
N GLY A 224 7.71 -2.86 5.48
CA GLY A 224 6.63 -3.79 5.13
C GLY A 224 5.52 -3.67 6.13
#